data_AF-A0A5C2HAH9-F1
#
_entry.id   AF-A0A5C2HAH9-F1
#
_cell.length_a   1.000
_cell.length_b   1.000
_cell.length_c   1.000
_cell.angle_alpha   90.00
_cell.angle_beta   90.00
_cell.angle_gamma   90.00
#
_symmetry.space_group_name_H-M   'P 1'
#
loop_
_entity.id
_entity.type
_entity.pdbx_description
1 polymer ?
#
loop_
_entity_poly.entity_id
_entity_poly.type
_entity_poly.pdbx_seq_one_letter_code
_entity_poly.pdbx_strand_id
1 'polypeptide(L)'
;MLDSDRIKALKFDENEKILNFKGEYRGINILLKIDDIEENILSYKYLSNAKSMLIEVEAHDDFDFDKITDVVFKLNRYALIFMDKKENKALKENEIILKILAAGI
;
A
#
# COMPACT_ATOMS: atom_id res chain seq x y z
N MET A 1 6.50 10.99 -17.95
CA MET A 1 5.77 9.72 -18.10
C MET A 1 6.08 8.91 -16.86
N LEU A 2 5.10 8.73 -15.98
CA LEU A 2 5.20 7.77 -14.87
C LEU A 2 4.85 6.41 -15.47
N ASP A 3 5.79 5.46 -15.41
CA ASP A 3 5.65 4.13 -15.99
C ASP A 3 4.43 3.41 -15.38
N SER A 4 3.38 3.24 -16.19
CA SER A 4 2.18 2.47 -15.84
C SER A 4 2.46 0.98 -15.64
N ASP A 5 3.70 0.53 -15.89
CA ASP A 5 4.14 -0.86 -15.75
C ASP A 5 4.46 -1.28 -14.31
N ARG A 6 4.39 -0.35 -13.34
CA ARG A 6 4.73 -0.63 -11.93
C ARG A 6 3.57 -1.09 -11.06
N ILE A 7 2.33 -1.03 -11.55
CA ILE A 7 1.14 -1.50 -10.83
C ILE A 7 0.58 -2.71 -11.57
N LYS A 8 0.96 -3.91 -11.15
CA LYS A 8 0.37 -5.16 -11.65
C LYS A 8 -0.76 -5.58 -10.72
N ALA A 9 -1.92 -5.89 -11.29
CA ALA A 9 -2.99 -6.58 -10.58
C ALA A 9 -2.45 -7.89 -10.01
N LEU A 10 -2.64 -8.08 -8.70
CA LEU A 10 -2.06 -9.16 -7.91
C LEU A 10 -2.44 -10.54 -8.47
N LYS A 11 -1.46 -11.25 -9.03
CA LYS A 11 -1.60 -12.69 -9.35
C LYS A 11 -1.03 -13.52 -8.21
N PHE A 12 -1.62 -14.68 -7.94
CA PHE A 12 -1.27 -15.57 -6.82
C PHE A 12 0.23 -15.92 -6.74
N ASP A 13 0.92 -16.06 -7.87
CA ASP A 13 2.37 -16.29 -7.96
C ASP A 13 3.25 -15.10 -7.51
N GLU A 14 2.70 -13.89 -7.44
CA GLU A 14 3.43 -12.70 -6.99
C GLU A 14 3.45 -12.60 -5.46
N ASN A 15 2.47 -13.19 -4.76
CA ASN A 15 2.43 -13.26 -3.30
C ASN A 15 3.60 -14.07 -2.70
N GLU A 16 4.01 -15.17 -3.36
CA GLU A 16 5.17 -15.95 -2.91
C GLU A 16 6.47 -15.15 -2.97
N LYS A 17 6.60 -14.21 -3.92
CA LYS A 17 7.80 -13.37 -4.04
C LYS A 17 7.92 -12.35 -2.91
N ILE A 18 6.79 -11.83 -2.41
CA ILE A 18 6.74 -10.89 -1.27
C ILE A 18 7.08 -11.60 0.04
N LEU A 19 6.64 -12.85 0.21
CA LEU A 19 6.86 -13.63 1.43
C LEU A 19 8.20 -14.39 1.46
N ASN A 20 9.03 -14.22 0.42
CA ASN A 20 10.35 -14.87 0.34
C ASN A 20 11.49 -14.01 0.88
N PHE A 21 11.22 -12.81 1.39
CA PHE A 21 12.25 -12.00 2.04
C PHE A 21 12.55 -12.50 3.45
N LYS A 22 13.82 -12.78 3.73
CA LYS A 22 14.30 -13.00 5.11
C LYS A 22 14.22 -11.68 5.89
N GLY A 23 13.73 -11.73 7.12
CA GLY A 23 13.60 -10.57 8.01
C GLY A 23 12.30 -10.59 8.79
N GLU A 24 11.96 -9.47 9.42
CA GLU A 24 10.71 -9.31 10.15
C GLU A 24 9.55 -8.95 9.20
N TYR A 25 8.36 -9.42 9.55
CA TYR A 25 7.09 -9.06 8.90
C TYR A 25 6.30 -8.15 9.83
N ARG A 26 5.79 -7.03 9.32
CA ARG A 26 4.89 -6.14 10.07
C ARG A 26 3.74 -5.71 9.20
N GLY A 27 2.57 -5.59 9.82
CA GLY A 27 1.36 -5.17 9.13
C GLY A 27 0.66 -4.02 9.82
N ILE A 28 -0.05 -3.22 9.03
CA ILE A 28 -1.03 -2.23 9.49
C ILE A 28 -2.35 -2.47 8.76
N ASN A 29 -3.45 -2.25 9.49
CA ASN A 29 -4.80 -2.24 8.97
C ASN A 29 -5.52 -1.08 9.65
N ILE A 30 -5.77 -0.01 8.91
CA ILE A 30 -6.23 1.26 9.47
C ILE A 30 -7.34 1.86 8.63
N LEU A 31 -8.35 2.41 9.30
CA LEU A 31 -9.36 3.29 8.71
C LEU A 31 -8.88 4.73 8.88
N LEU A 32 -8.80 5.47 7.78
CA LEU A 32 -8.39 6.87 7.80
C LEU A 32 -9.12 7.69 6.75
N LYS A 33 -9.02 9.02 6.87
CA LYS A 33 -9.47 9.92 5.80
C LYS A 33 -8.38 10.07 4.74
N ILE A 34 -8.80 10.32 3.51
CA ILE A 34 -7.90 10.48 2.35
C ILE A 34 -6.85 11.58 2.59
N ASP A 35 -7.20 12.63 3.32
CA ASP A 35 -6.30 13.74 3.59
C ASP A 35 -5.23 13.44 4.63
N ASP A 36 -5.44 12.41 5.46
CA ASP A 36 -4.53 12.03 6.53
C ASP A 36 -3.52 10.95 6.10
N ILE A 37 -3.61 10.45 4.86
CA ILE A 37 -2.80 9.33 4.34
C ILE A 37 -1.30 9.58 4.53
N GLU A 38 -0.81 10.75 4.10
CA GLU A 38 0.62 11.05 4.09
C GLU A 38 1.17 11.11 5.53
N GLU A 39 0.52 11.87 6.41
CA GLU A 39 0.93 11.96 7.82
C GLU A 39 0.89 10.61 8.53
N ASN A 40 -0.17 9.84 8.30
CA ASN A 40 -0.37 8.56 8.95
C ASN A 40 0.66 7.51 8.50
N ILE A 41 0.85 7.34 7.18
CA ILE A 41 1.81 6.38 6.64
C ILE A 41 3.25 6.74 7.03
N LEU A 42 3.64 8.02 6.96
CA LEU A 42 4.99 8.46 7.31
C LEU A 42 5.33 8.28 8.79
N SER A 43 4.32 8.16 9.67
CA SER A 43 4.54 7.85 11.09
C SER A 43 5.13 6.46 11.32
N TYR A 44 4.90 5.51 10.40
CA TYR A 44 5.39 4.14 10.48
C TYR A 44 6.81 4.01 9.91
N LYS A 45 7.80 4.46 10.70
CA LYS A 45 9.22 4.47 10.33
C LYS A 45 9.80 3.14 9.82
N TYR A 46 9.20 1.99 10.16
CA TYR A 46 9.69 0.70 9.69
C TYR A 46 9.41 0.45 8.20
N LEU A 47 8.41 1.11 7.62
CA LEU A 47 8.03 0.92 6.22
C LEU A 47 9.12 1.41 5.24
N SER A 48 9.93 2.39 5.64
CA SER A 48 11.07 2.87 4.84
C SER A 48 12.22 1.87 4.74
N ASN A 49 12.27 0.87 5.62
CA ASN A 49 13.28 -0.19 5.62
C ASN A 49 12.78 -1.49 4.97
N ALA A 50 11.48 -1.59 4.68
CA ALA A 50 10.90 -2.78 4.08
C ALA A 50 11.52 -3.06 2.69
N LYS A 51 11.81 -4.33 2.40
CA LYS A 51 12.27 -4.75 1.06
C LYS A 51 11.11 -4.96 0.11
N SER A 52 9.95 -5.34 0.64
CA SER A 52 8.71 -5.44 -0.12
C SER A 52 7.50 -5.05 0.71
N MET A 53 6.47 -4.57 0.02
CA MET A 53 5.19 -4.23 0.61
C MET A 53 4.04 -4.76 -0.26
N LEU A 54 3.09 -5.43 0.38
CA LEU A 54 1.76 -5.69 -0.16
C LEU A 54 0.82 -4.64 0.41
N ILE A 55 0.11 -3.93 -0.45
CA ILE A 55 -0.78 -2.84 -0.06
C ILE A 55 -2.16 -3.12 -0.66
N GLU A 56 -3.18 -3.19 0.18
CA GLU A 56 -4.58 -3.25 -0.24
C GLU A 56 -5.29 -2.00 0.26
N VAL A 57 -6.01 -1.35 -0.64
CA VAL A 57 -6.80 -0.16 -0.31
C VAL A 57 -8.26 -0.48 -0.59
N GLU A 58 -9.09 -0.38 0.43
CA GLU A 58 -10.55 -0.37 0.25
C GLU A 58 -11.06 1.06 0.27
N ALA A 59 -11.87 1.44 -0.72
CA ALA A 59 -12.43 2.79 -0.83
C ALA A 59 -13.77 2.80 -1.56
N HIS A 60 -14.50 3.92 -1.50
CA HIS A 60 -15.68 4.16 -2.32
C HIS A 60 -15.31 4.23 -3.82
N ASP A 61 -16.29 3.97 -4.71
CA ASP A 61 -16.09 3.80 -6.17
C ASP A 61 -15.20 4.89 -6.81
N ASP A 62 -15.37 6.14 -6.39
CA ASP A 62 -14.75 7.33 -6.97
C ASP A 62 -13.35 7.67 -6.42
N PHE A 63 -12.72 6.75 -5.68
CA PHE A 63 -11.42 7.01 -5.07
C PHE A 63 -10.27 7.08 -6.10
N ASP A 64 -9.56 8.21 -6.08
CA ASP A 64 -8.33 8.46 -6.82
C ASP A 64 -7.12 7.78 -6.15
N PHE A 65 -6.58 6.79 -6.87
CA PHE A 65 -5.50 5.94 -6.39
C PHE A 65 -4.10 6.58 -6.49
N ASP A 66 -3.97 7.65 -7.27
CA ASP A 66 -2.68 8.27 -7.54
C ASP A 66 -2.08 8.85 -6.25
N LYS A 67 -2.92 9.40 -5.36
CA LYS A 67 -2.48 9.94 -4.07
C LYS A 67 -1.81 8.90 -3.17
N ILE A 68 -2.34 7.68 -3.10
CA ILE A 68 -1.73 6.60 -2.30
C ILE A 68 -0.43 6.14 -2.95
N THR A 69 -0.45 5.96 -4.26
CA THR A 69 0.71 5.55 -5.04
C THR A 69 1.89 6.49 -4.79
N ASP A 70 1.66 7.79 -4.85
CA ASP A 70 2.68 8.82 -4.59
C ASP A 70 3.23 8.75 -3.15
N VAL A 71 2.36 8.62 -2.15
CA VAL A 71 2.80 8.54 -0.73
C VAL A 71 3.64 7.30 -0.49
N VAL A 72 3.24 6.15 -1.03
CA VAL A 72 3.97 4.89 -0.87
C VAL A 72 5.34 4.96 -1.57
N PHE A 73 5.43 5.56 -2.76
CA PHE A 73 6.71 5.73 -3.44
C PHE A 73 7.63 6.74 -2.74
N LYS A 74 7.08 7.80 -2.13
CA LYS A 74 7.85 8.72 -1.27
C LYS A 74 8.41 7.99 -0.04
N LEU A 75 7.60 7.14 0.59
CA LEU A 75 7.97 6.38 1.79
C LEU A 75 9.13 5.43 1.52
N ASN A 76 9.08 4.68 0.42
CA ASN A 76 10.12 3.71 0.09
C ASN A 76 10.20 3.43 -1.41
N ARG A 77 10.97 4.26 -2.13
CA ARG A 77 11.19 4.13 -3.58
C ARG A 77 11.93 2.85 -4.01
N TYR A 78 12.56 2.14 -3.08
CA TYR A 78 13.40 0.98 -3.35
C TYR A 78 12.72 -0.35 -3.02
N ALA A 79 11.59 -0.32 -2.29
CA ALA A 79 10.81 -1.51 -2.01
C ALA A 79 10.14 -2.05 -3.29
N LEU A 80 10.03 -3.36 -3.36
CA LEU A 80 9.12 -4.02 -4.29
C LEU A 80 7.69 -3.86 -3.75
N ILE A 81 6.88 -3.04 -4.43
CA ILE A 81 5.52 -2.70 -4.01
C ILE A 81 4.53 -3.42 -4.91
N PHE A 82 3.57 -4.11 -4.29
CA PHE A 82 2.36 -4.62 -4.92
C PHE A 82 1.17 -3.94 -4.31
N MET A 83 0.26 -3.47 -5.15
CA MET A 83 -0.87 -2.68 -4.70
C MET A 83 -2.15 -3.20 -5.35
N ASP A 84 -3.20 -3.35 -4.53
CA ASP A 84 -4.55 -3.70 -4.98
C ASP A 84 -5.57 -2.66 -4.52
N LYS A 85 -6.60 -2.49 -5.34
CA LYS A 85 -7.76 -1.66 -5.01
C LYS A 85 -8.97 -2.56 -4.90
N LYS A 86 -9.71 -2.40 -3.80
CA LYS A 86 -10.99 -3.03 -3.59
C LYS A 86 -12.06 -1.99 -3.36
N GLU A 87 -13.19 -2.20 -3.99
CA GLU A 87 -14.36 -1.36 -3.78
C GLU A 87 -15.04 -1.72 -2.44
N ASN A 88 -15.42 -0.69 -1.68
CA ASN A 88 -16.18 -0.85 -0.45
C ASN A 88 -17.21 0.28 -0.29
N LYS A 89 -18.45 0.01 -0.73
CA LYS A 89 -19.60 0.94 -0.64
C LYS A 89 -20.06 1.26 0.79
N ALA A 90 -19.53 0.57 1.81
CA ALA A 90 -19.83 0.88 3.20
C ALA A 90 -18.99 2.05 3.74
N LEU A 91 -17.91 2.42 3.04
CA LEU A 91 -17.08 3.58 3.37
C LEU A 91 -17.69 4.86 2.82
N LYS A 92 -17.45 5.98 3.51
CA LYS A 92 -17.74 7.31 2.96
C LYS A 92 -16.77 7.62 1.83
N GLU A 93 -17.15 8.55 0.95
CA GLU A 93 -16.33 9.01 -0.18
C GLU A 93 -14.92 9.48 0.23
N ASN A 94 -14.75 9.98 1.47
CA ASN A 94 -13.48 10.46 1.99
C ASN A 94 -12.77 9.49 2.94
N GLU A 95 -13.27 8.27 3.11
CA GLU A 95 -12.73 7.26 4.00
C GLU A 95 -12.11 6.12 3.20
N ILE A 96 -10.97 5.62 3.67
CA ILE A 96 -10.31 4.43 3.13
C ILE A 96 -9.93 3.46 4.24
N ILE A 97 -9.91 2.18 3.92
CA ILE A 97 -9.20 1.19 4.72
C ILE A 97 -7.89 0.89 4.00
N LEU A 98 -6.78 1.18 4.67
CA LEU A 98 -5.45 0.88 4.17
C LEU A 98 -4.88 -0.32 4.92
N LYS A 99 -4.51 -1.36 4.17
CA LYS A 99 -3.81 -2.53 4.67
C LYS A 99 -2.43 -2.57 4.05
N ILE A 100 -1.40 -2.64 4.87
CA ILE A 100 -0.03 -2.84 4.39
C ILE A 100 0.56 -4.04 5.13
N LEU A 101 1.17 -4.95 4.39
CA LEU A 101 2.07 -5.97 4.91
C LEU A 101 3.47 -5.69 4.36
N ALA A 102 4.38 -5.33 5.26
CA ALA A 102 5.80 -5.10 4.96
C ALA A 102 6.63 -6.32 5.34
N ALA A 103 7.58 -6.67 4.47
CA ALA A 103 8.48 -7.81 4.67
C ALA A 103 9.94 -7.41 4.46
N GLY A 104 10.84 -8.18 5.09
CA GLY A 104 12.27 -7.96 5.01
C GLY A 104 12.73 -6.66 5.68
N ILE A 105 11.98 -6.22 6.71
CA ILE A 105 12.36 -5.15 7.63
C ILE A 105 13.64 -5.54 8.38
#